data_AF-A0A954VAZ9-F1
#
_entry.id   AF-A0A954VAZ9-F1
#
_cell.length_a   1.000
_cell.length_b   1.000
_cell.length_c   1.000
_cell.angle_alpha   90.00
_cell.angle_beta   90.00
_cell.angle_gamma   90.00
#
_symmetry.space_group_name_H-M   'P 1'
#
loop_
_entity.id
_entity.type
_entity.pdbx_description
1 polymer ?
#
loop_
_entity_poly.entity_id
_entity_poly.type
_entity_poly.pdbx_seq_one_letter_code
_entity_poly.pdbx_strand_id
1 'polypeptide(L)'
;MRAESKISPDWWDYTTLDEAILNDAAQLTPKDMLQLSRDGFRVIFHDTLEDFYLAEALEYIHAWRQATPDTPAGICGPIGPTEQLPLVARLVNELELDLRHAHFWGM
;
A
#
# COMPACT_ATOMS: atom_id res chain seq x y z
N MET A 1 -16.85 20.37 17.99
CA MET A 1 -16.64 21.24 16.82
C MET A 1 -15.62 20.53 15.95
N ARG A 2 -15.84 20.41 14.63
CA ARG A 2 -14.90 19.70 13.74
C ARG A 2 -13.67 20.58 13.51
N ALA A 3 -12.48 19.98 13.44
CA ALA A 3 -11.25 20.69 13.11
C ALA A 3 -11.39 21.35 11.72
N GLU A 4 -10.85 22.56 11.57
CA GLU A 4 -10.75 23.24 10.28
C GLU A 4 -9.56 22.67 9.49
N SER A 5 -9.72 22.58 8.18
CA SER A 5 -8.69 22.03 7.30
C SER A 5 -7.47 22.95 7.26
N LYS A 6 -6.29 22.35 7.43
CA LYS A 6 -4.99 23.04 7.38
C LYS A 6 -4.60 23.52 5.98
N ILE A 7 -5.23 22.98 4.94
CA ILE A 7 -4.93 23.29 3.53
C ILE A 7 -6.08 24.04 2.83
N SER A 8 -7.29 24.05 3.41
CA SER A 8 -8.45 24.76 2.89
C SER A 8 -9.30 25.30 4.04
N PRO A 9 -9.04 26.54 4.51
CA PRO A 9 -9.65 27.10 5.72
C PRO A 9 -11.19 27.13 5.72
N ASP A 10 -11.82 27.15 4.55
CA ASP A 10 -13.28 27.15 4.41
C ASP A 10 -13.92 25.76 4.59
N TRP A 11 -13.11 24.73 4.84
CA TRP A 11 -13.53 23.33 4.92
C TRP A 11 -13.18 22.74 6.28
N TRP A 12 -13.93 21.72 6.69
CA TRP A 12 -13.50 20.87 7.80
C TRP A 12 -12.36 19.95 7.36
N ASP A 13 -11.49 19.62 8.31
CA ASP A 13 -10.46 18.61 8.11
C ASP A 13 -11.12 17.29 7.70
N TYR A 14 -10.64 16.68 6.62
CA TYR A 14 -11.13 15.39 6.15
C TYR A 14 -10.64 14.23 7.05
N THR A 15 -9.61 14.48 7.86
CA THR A 15 -9.06 13.56 8.86
C THR A 15 -9.61 13.87 10.27
N THR A 16 -10.94 13.87 10.43
CA THR A 16 -11.56 14.00 11.76
C THR A 16 -11.54 12.68 12.54
N LEU A 17 -10.34 12.15 12.81
CA LEU A 17 -10.17 11.06 13.76
C LEU A 17 -10.26 11.60 15.19
N ASP A 18 -10.75 10.77 16.11
CA ASP A 18 -10.80 11.10 17.53
C ASP A 18 -9.38 11.37 18.07
N GLU A 19 -9.22 12.45 18.85
CA GLU A 19 -7.91 12.84 19.40
C GLU A 19 -7.29 11.75 20.26
N ALA A 20 -8.09 10.96 20.99
CA ALA A 20 -7.59 9.83 21.76
C ALA A 20 -6.97 8.77 20.85
N ILE A 21 -7.62 8.45 19.72
CA ILE A 21 -7.07 7.49 18.73
C ILE A 21 -5.75 8.00 18.15
N LEU A 22 -5.67 9.31 17.84
CA LEU A 22 -4.43 9.91 17.34
C LEU A 22 -3.29 9.83 18.36
N ASN A 23 -3.58 10.16 19.62
CA ASN A 23 -2.61 10.11 20.71
C ASN A 23 -2.14 8.69 21.02
N ASP A 24 -3.04 7.71 20.98
CA ASP A 24 -2.72 6.29 21.18
C ASP A 24 -1.86 5.76 20.02
N ALA A 25 -2.21 6.08 18.78
CA ALA A 25 -1.45 5.67 17.60
C ALA A 25 -0.03 6.27 17.60
N ALA A 26 0.13 7.52 18.04
CA ALA A 26 1.43 8.18 18.15
C ALA A 26 2.39 7.54 19.17
N GLN A 27 1.86 6.75 20.12
CA GLN A 27 2.66 6.05 21.13
C GLN A 27 3.08 4.64 20.71
N LEU A 28 2.58 4.12 19.59
CA LEU A 28 2.89 2.77 19.12
C LEU A 28 4.39 2.59 18.87
N THR A 29 4.96 1.56 19.47
CA THR A 29 6.32 1.10 19.15
C THR A 29 6.29 0.10 17.98
N PRO A 30 7.45 -0.20 17.35
CA PRO A 30 7.51 -1.25 16.33
C PRO A 30 6.95 -2.61 16.81
N LYS A 31 7.15 -2.93 18.10
CA LYS A 31 6.60 -4.16 18.70
C LYS A 31 5.08 -4.13 18.75
N ASP A 32 4.49 -2.99 19.09
CA ASP A 32 3.04 -2.81 19.15
C ASP A 32 2.43 -2.85 17.75
N MET A 33 3.09 -2.22 16.77
CA MET A 33 2.68 -2.28 15.36
C MET A 33 2.64 -3.71 14.84
N LEU A 34 3.63 -4.56 15.17
CA LEU A 34 3.63 -5.96 14.73
C LEU A 34 2.38 -6.71 15.22
N GLN A 35 1.93 -6.41 16.45
CA GLN A 35 0.75 -7.03 17.08
C GLN A 35 -0.57 -6.60 16.44
N LEU A 36 -0.59 -5.56 15.59
CA LEU A 36 -1.79 -5.17 14.85
C LEU A 36 -2.18 -6.17 13.75
N SER A 37 -1.27 -7.09 13.40
CA SER A 37 -1.52 -8.19 12.47
C SER A 37 -2.67 -9.06 12.97
N ARG A 38 -3.60 -9.39 12.07
CA ARG A 38 -4.85 -10.12 12.34
C ARG A 38 -5.33 -10.80 11.05
N ASP A 39 -6.38 -11.61 11.14
CA ASP A 39 -6.93 -12.23 9.93
C ASP A 39 -7.34 -11.16 8.90
N GLY A 40 -6.89 -11.34 7.65
CA GLY A 40 -7.04 -10.36 6.57
C GLY A 40 -6.14 -9.10 6.62
N PHE A 41 -5.25 -8.93 7.61
CA PHE A 41 -4.35 -7.78 7.69
C PHE A 41 -2.99 -8.15 8.32
N ARG A 42 -1.90 -7.86 7.63
CA ARG A 42 -0.55 -8.23 8.07
C ARG A 42 0.37 -7.02 8.11
N VAL A 43 1.14 -6.90 9.19
CA VAL A 43 2.24 -5.94 9.32
C VAL A 43 3.55 -6.69 9.07
N ILE A 44 4.34 -6.20 8.12
CA ILE A 44 5.66 -6.77 7.78
C ILE A 44 6.69 -5.66 7.97
N PHE A 45 7.79 -5.99 8.64
CA PHE A 45 8.96 -5.11 8.71
C PHE A 45 10.00 -5.58 7.71
N HIS A 46 10.53 -4.63 6.97
CA HIS A 46 11.65 -4.83 6.06
C HIS A 46 12.86 -4.10 6.65
N ASP A 47 13.95 -4.83 6.87
CA ASP A 47 15.14 -4.28 7.51
C ASP A 47 15.95 -3.38 6.56
N THR A 48 15.75 -3.53 5.25
CA THR A 48 16.42 -2.72 4.23
C THR A 48 15.44 -2.18 3.20
N LEU A 49 15.84 -1.08 2.55
CA LEU A 49 15.06 -0.49 1.46
C LEU A 49 14.97 -1.43 0.26
N GLU A 50 16.03 -2.17 -0.04
CA GLU A 50 16.07 -3.11 -1.15
C GLU A 50 15.07 -4.25 -0.95
N ASP A 51 14.96 -4.78 0.27
CA ASP A 51 13.97 -5.81 0.60
C ASP A 51 12.55 -5.25 0.50
N PHE A 52 12.32 -4.03 1.02
CA PHE A 52 11.04 -3.35 0.90
C PHE A 52 10.63 -3.13 -0.57
N TYR A 53 11.52 -2.60 -1.40
CA TYR A 53 11.24 -2.36 -2.83
C TYR A 53 11.00 -3.65 -3.58
N LEU A 54 11.75 -4.71 -3.28
CA LEU A 54 11.51 -6.01 -3.91
C LEU A 54 10.16 -6.60 -3.46
N ALA A 55 9.81 -6.49 -2.18
CA ALA A 55 8.53 -6.95 -1.65
C ALA A 55 7.36 -6.23 -2.33
N GLU A 56 7.41 -4.90 -2.45
CA GLU A 56 6.41 -4.14 -3.18
C GLU A 56 6.35 -4.55 -4.65
N ALA A 57 7.49 -4.72 -5.32
CA ALA A 57 7.50 -5.15 -6.71
C ALA A 57 6.88 -6.54 -6.90
N LEU A 58 7.06 -7.44 -5.94
CA LEU A 58 6.46 -8.78 -5.96
C LEU A 58 4.94 -8.75 -5.77
N GLU A 59 4.38 -7.76 -5.05
CA GLU A 59 2.92 -7.59 -4.95
C GLU A 59 2.27 -7.29 -6.31
N TYR A 60 2.95 -6.50 -7.18
CA TYR A 60 2.50 -6.29 -8.56
C TYR A 60 2.45 -7.60 -9.34
N ILE A 61 3.53 -8.39 -9.24
CA ILE A 61 3.63 -9.68 -9.92
C ILE A 61 2.56 -10.64 -9.40
N HIS A 62 2.35 -10.69 -8.08
CA HIS A 62 1.32 -11.55 -7.48
C HIS A 62 -0.09 -11.16 -7.98
N ALA A 63 -0.42 -9.87 -7.92
CA ALA A 63 -1.72 -9.36 -8.34
C ALA A 63 -2.00 -9.61 -9.82
N TRP A 64 -1.02 -9.42 -10.70
CA TRP A 64 -1.22 -9.60 -12.14
C TRP A 64 -1.15 -11.05 -12.59
N ARG A 65 -0.41 -11.92 -11.89
CA ARG A 65 -0.39 -13.37 -12.21
C ARG A 65 -1.72 -14.07 -11.99
N GLN A 66 -2.58 -13.55 -11.12
CA GLN A 66 -3.91 -14.11 -10.85
C GLN A 66 -5.01 -13.49 -11.73
N ALA A 67 -4.72 -12.44 -12.49
CA ALA A 67 -5.72 -11.72 -13.27
C ALA A 67 -6.06 -12.49 -14.55
N THR A 68 -7.36 -12.64 -14.81
CA THR A 68 -7.90 -13.20 -16.05
C THR A 68 -8.98 -12.27 -16.62
N PRO A 69 -9.42 -12.45 -17.89
CA PRO A 69 -10.53 -11.67 -18.43
C PRO A 69 -11.80 -11.73 -17.58
N ASP A 70 -12.11 -12.90 -17.03
CA ASP A 70 -13.35 -13.15 -16.27
C ASP A 70 -13.19 -12.85 -14.76
N THR A 71 -11.94 -12.84 -14.27
CA THR A 71 -11.60 -12.56 -12.87
C THR A 71 -10.50 -11.50 -12.84
N PRO A 72 -10.86 -10.21 -13.03
CA PRO A 72 -9.87 -9.14 -13.02
C PRO A 72 -9.26 -9.00 -11.63
N ALA A 73 -7.94 -8.94 -11.58
CA ALA A 73 -7.18 -8.63 -10.38
C ALA A 73 -6.18 -7.54 -10.69
N GLY A 74 -5.84 -6.76 -9.67
CA GLY A 74 -4.98 -5.60 -9.85
C GLY A 74 -4.58 -5.01 -8.53
N ILE A 75 -3.66 -4.06 -8.61
CA ILE A 75 -3.16 -3.33 -7.46
C ILE A 75 -3.80 -1.95 -7.45
N CYS A 76 -4.17 -1.45 -6.28
CA CYS A 76 -4.51 -0.04 -6.17
C CYS A 76 -3.26 0.80 -6.43
N GLY A 77 -3.39 1.91 -7.17
CA GLY A 77 -2.28 2.80 -7.48
C GLY A 77 -1.41 3.07 -6.24
N PRO A 78 -0.08 2.99 -6.35
CA PRO A 78 0.76 2.80 -5.18
C PRO A 78 0.69 4.02 -4.25
N ILE A 79 0.36 3.76 -2.97
CA ILE A 79 0.79 4.60 -1.85
C ILE A 79 2.17 4.11 -1.41
N GLY A 80 3.12 4.09 -2.35
CA GLY A 80 4.47 3.57 -2.16
C GLY A 80 5.50 4.42 -2.88
N PRO A 81 6.81 4.14 -2.70
CA PRO A 81 7.88 4.73 -3.50
C PRO A 81 7.63 4.52 -4.99
N THR A 82 8.43 5.17 -5.85
CA THR A 82 8.43 4.91 -7.29
C THR A 82 9.67 4.12 -7.73
N GLU A 83 10.63 3.97 -6.82
CA GLU A 83 11.94 3.36 -6.97
C GLU A 83 11.88 1.84 -7.22
N GLN A 84 10.79 1.18 -6.84
CA GLN A 84 10.49 -0.23 -7.11
C GLN A 84 9.98 -0.49 -8.53
N LEU A 85 9.46 0.51 -9.26
CA LEU A 85 8.90 0.31 -10.60
C LEU A 85 9.88 -0.30 -11.62
N PRO A 86 11.18 0.08 -11.64
CA PRO A 86 12.18 -0.61 -12.47
C PRO A 86 12.35 -2.09 -12.10
N LEU A 87 12.19 -2.47 -10.82
CA LEU A 87 12.23 -3.88 -10.40
C LEU A 87 11.01 -4.63 -10.93
N VAL A 88 9.81 -4.03 -10.86
CA VAL A 88 8.59 -4.59 -11.47
C VAL A 88 8.81 -4.88 -12.95
N ALA A 89 9.32 -3.91 -13.72
CA ALA A 89 9.57 -4.08 -15.15
C ALA A 89 10.57 -5.21 -15.44
N ARG A 90 11.66 -5.30 -14.67
CA ARG A 90 12.64 -6.38 -14.79
C ARG A 90 12.02 -7.74 -14.51
N LEU A 91 11.22 -7.86 -13.45
CA LEU A 91 10.53 -9.10 -13.08
C LEU A 91 9.49 -9.51 -14.12
N VAL A 92 8.69 -8.58 -14.64
CA VAL A 92 7.73 -8.85 -15.72
C VAL A 92 8.45 -9.45 -16.93
N ASN A 93 9.56 -8.82 -17.36
CA ASN A 93 10.31 -9.29 -18.52
C ASN A 93 10.96 -10.66 -18.28
N GLU A 94 11.61 -10.85 -17.13
CA GLU A 94 12.29 -12.10 -16.78
C GLU A 94 11.31 -13.27 -16.63
N LEU A 95 10.11 -13.00 -16.11
CA LEU A 95 9.05 -13.99 -15.94
C LEU A 95 8.15 -14.14 -17.18
N GLU A 96 8.42 -13.38 -18.23
CA GLU A 96 7.60 -13.29 -19.45
C GLU A 96 6.10 -13.10 -19.14
N LEU A 97 5.79 -12.23 -18.16
CA LEU A 97 4.43 -12.06 -17.67
C LEU A 97 3.57 -11.32 -18.71
N ASP A 98 2.45 -11.94 -19.09
CA ASP A 98 1.46 -11.32 -19.97
C ASP A 98 0.65 -10.25 -19.23
N LEU A 99 0.81 -9.00 -19.66
CA LEU A 99 0.17 -7.85 -19.02
C LEU A 99 -1.19 -7.47 -19.63
N ARG A 100 -1.77 -8.24 -20.55
CA ARG A 100 -3.08 -7.92 -21.16
C ARG A 100 -4.21 -7.71 -20.14
N HIS A 101 -4.12 -8.38 -18.99
CA HIS A 101 -5.08 -8.29 -17.89
C HIS A 101 -4.46 -7.70 -16.61
N ALA A 102 -3.37 -6.95 -16.75
CA ALA A 102 -2.76 -6.25 -15.62
C ALA A 102 -3.54 -4.95 -15.33
N HIS A 103 -4.25 -4.91 -14.20
CA HIS A 103 -5.07 -3.76 -13.82
C HIS A 103 -4.44 -2.92 -12.71
N PHE A 104 -4.71 -1.61 -12.78
CA PHE A 104 -4.54 -0.66 -11.69
C PHE A 104 -5.91 -0.16 -11.25
N TRP A 105 -6.17 -0.17 -9.93
CA TRP A 105 -7.39 0.37 -9.34
C TRP A 105 -7.14 1.78 -8.77
N GLY A 106 -8.15 2.64 -8.79
CA GLY A 106 -8.16 3.90 -8.04
C GLY A 106 -8.86 3.72 -6.70
N MET A 107 -8.42 4.47 -5.68
CA MET A 107 -9.20 4.67 -4.44
C MET A 107 -10.26 5.76 -4.62
#